data_AF-A0A923VE89-F1
#
_entry.id   AF-A0A923VE89-F1
#
_cell.length_a   1.000
_cell.length_b   1.000
_cell.length_c   1.000
_cell.angle_alpha   90.00
_cell.angle_beta   90.00
_cell.angle_gamma   90.00
#
_symmetry.space_group_name_H-M   'P 1'
#
loop_
_entity.id
_entity.type
_entity.pdbx_description
1 polymer ?
#
loop_
_entity_poly.entity_id
_entity_poly.type
_entity_poly.pdbx_seq_one_letter_code
_entity_poly.pdbx_strand_id
1 'polypeptide(L)'
;QRKTITEDDIEKFVGVSKEYNAFELQAAMSKKDLAKAIRIIQYFESNPKAAPIQLVLPALYGFFSKLYIIFGMADKSENAVKPLFYNNPYAAKEALATAKMYGYEGVERALLLLHEYNLKSVGVNASGISDGSLLKEMVVKMMG
;
A
#
# COMPACT_ATOMS: atom_id res chain seq x y z
N GLN A 1 -29.61 23.08 -18.31
CA GLN A 1 -29.73 21.67 -18.75
C GLN A 1 -28.75 20.84 -17.93
N ARG A 2 -29.19 19.76 -17.27
CA ARG A 2 -28.29 18.82 -16.58
C ARG A 2 -27.66 17.92 -17.66
N LYS A 3 -26.33 17.95 -17.80
CA LYS A 3 -25.61 17.00 -18.65
C LYS A 3 -25.67 15.62 -17.99
N THR A 4 -26.15 14.63 -18.74
CA THR A 4 -26.08 13.22 -18.36
C THR A 4 -24.61 12.80 -18.42
N ILE A 5 -24.04 12.44 -17.28
CA ILE A 5 -22.67 11.92 -17.20
C ILE A 5 -22.69 10.50 -17.76
N THR A 6 -21.89 10.26 -18.80
CA THR A 6 -21.72 8.93 -19.42
C THR A 6 -20.52 8.20 -18.84
N GLU A 7 -20.40 6.88 -19.05
CA GLU A 7 -19.22 6.10 -18.64
C GLU A 7 -17.92 6.64 -19.28
N ASP A 8 -18.01 7.14 -20.53
CA ASP A 8 -16.90 7.82 -21.20
C ASP A 8 -16.49 9.12 -20.51
N ASP A 9 -17.42 9.87 -19.93
CA ASP A 9 -17.10 11.04 -19.10
C ASP A 9 -16.40 10.59 -17.80
N ILE A 10 -16.85 9.50 -17.18
CA ILE A 10 -16.21 8.93 -15.99
C ILE A 10 -14.77 8.52 -16.31
N GLU A 11 -14.51 7.77 -17.40
CA GLU A 11 -13.14 7.39 -17.77
C GLU A 11 -12.26 8.58 -18.14
N LYS A 12 -12.79 9.59 -18.84
CA LYS A 12 -12.03 10.76 -19.27
C LYS A 12 -11.65 11.69 -18.12
N PHE A 13 -12.48 11.76 -17.07
CA PHE A 13 -12.18 12.53 -15.85
C PHE A 13 -11.45 11.72 -14.78
N VAL A 14 -11.70 10.40 -14.67
CA VAL A 14 -11.00 9.52 -13.72
C VAL A 14 -9.62 9.12 -14.24
N GLY A 15 -9.43 8.96 -15.55
CA GLY A 15 -8.17 8.50 -16.15
C GLY A 15 -7.03 9.51 -16.11
N VAL A 16 -7.34 10.82 -16.10
CA VAL A 16 -6.34 11.91 -16.10
C VAL A 16 -6.19 12.56 -14.71
N SER A 17 -7.21 12.47 -13.84
CA SER A 17 -7.23 13.14 -12.53
C SER A 17 -7.20 12.19 -11.33
N LYS A 18 -6.85 10.91 -11.50
CA LYS A 18 -6.75 10.01 -10.33
C LYS A 18 -5.52 10.35 -9.50
N GLU A 19 -5.73 11.15 -8.46
CA GLU A 19 -4.74 11.39 -7.43
C GLU A 19 -4.55 10.11 -6.62
N TYR A 20 -3.45 9.41 -6.86
CA TYR A 20 -3.06 8.30 -6.00
C TYR A 20 -2.51 8.83 -4.68
N ASN A 21 -2.79 8.10 -3.60
CA ASN A 21 -2.20 8.28 -2.28
C ASN A 21 -1.71 6.92 -1.73
N ALA A 22 -1.21 6.92 -0.49
CA ALA A 22 -0.65 5.73 0.13
C ALA A 22 -1.64 4.55 0.24
N PHE A 23 -2.95 4.81 0.35
CA PHE A 23 -3.98 3.78 0.44
C PHE A 23 -4.23 3.06 -0.90
N GLU A 24 -4.14 3.75 -2.04
CA GLU A 24 -4.25 3.07 -3.34
C GLU A 24 -3.01 2.21 -3.61
N LEU A 25 -1.82 2.66 -3.16
CA LEU A 25 -0.63 1.83 -3.22
C LEU A 25 -0.79 0.59 -2.33
N GLN A 26 -1.22 0.78 -1.07
CA GLN A 26 -1.53 -0.32 -0.15
C GLN A 26 -2.53 -1.30 -0.78
N ALA A 27 -3.63 -0.81 -1.37
CA ALA A 27 -4.65 -1.66 -2.00
C ALA A 27 -4.12 -2.43 -3.22
N ALA A 28 -3.22 -1.83 -4.01
CA ALA A 28 -2.55 -2.54 -5.11
C ALA A 28 -1.65 -3.66 -4.56
N MET A 29 -0.88 -3.37 -3.50
CA MET A 29 -0.01 -4.33 -2.83
C MET A 29 -0.80 -5.46 -2.17
N SER A 30 -1.93 -5.17 -1.50
CA SER A 30 -2.84 -6.16 -0.90
C SER A 30 -3.30 -7.22 -1.89
N LYS A 31 -3.48 -6.81 -3.15
CA LYS A 31 -3.94 -7.67 -4.25
C LYS A 31 -2.81 -8.30 -5.06
N LYS A 32 -1.55 -8.09 -4.65
CA LYS A 32 -0.35 -8.44 -5.43
C LYS A 32 -0.38 -7.90 -6.87
N ASP A 33 -1.03 -6.75 -7.10
CA ASP A 33 -1.12 -6.11 -8.41
C ASP A 33 0.12 -5.22 -8.66
N LEU A 34 1.21 -5.86 -9.09
CA LEU A 34 2.49 -5.18 -9.28
C LEU A 34 2.41 -4.11 -10.36
N ALA A 35 1.70 -4.37 -11.47
CA ALA A 35 1.57 -3.41 -12.56
C ALA A 35 0.91 -2.10 -12.07
N LYS A 36 -0.17 -2.21 -11.28
CA LYS A 36 -0.82 -1.05 -10.68
C LYS A 36 0.05 -0.37 -9.64
N ALA A 37 0.75 -1.13 -8.78
CA ALA A 37 1.65 -0.56 -7.78
C ALA A 37 2.76 0.28 -8.45
N ILE A 38 3.37 -0.23 -9.52
CA ILE A 38 4.38 0.50 -10.30
C ILE A 38 3.80 1.77 -10.93
N ARG A 39 2.60 1.71 -11.49
CA ARG A 39 1.92 2.90 -12.05
C ARG A 39 1.67 3.98 -10.99
N ILE A 40 1.32 3.58 -9.76
CA ILE A 40 1.13 4.48 -8.63
C ILE A 40 2.46 5.14 -8.21
N ILE A 41 3.54 4.36 -8.15
CA ILE A 41 4.87 4.88 -7.79
C ILE A 41 5.38 5.87 -8.85
N GLN A 42 5.18 5.59 -10.14
CA GLN A 42 5.50 6.53 -11.22
C GLN A 42 4.72 7.85 -11.11
N TYR A 43 3.47 7.78 -10.65
CA TYR A 43 2.69 8.98 -10.34
C TYR A 43 3.26 9.75 -9.14
N PHE A 44 3.70 9.07 -8.08
CA PHE A 44 4.38 9.71 -6.94
C PHE A 44 5.70 10.37 -7.34
N GLU A 45 6.49 9.73 -8.21
CA GLU A 45 7.71 10.30 -8.78
C GLU A 45 7.44 11.59 -9.56
N SER A 46 6.37 11.60 -10.35
CA SER A 46 5.97 12.75 -11.14
C SER A 46 5.32 13.85 -10.29
N ASN A 47 4.81 13.51 -9.10
CA ASN A 47 4.10 14.41 -8.19
C ASN A 47 4.52 14.22 -6.72
N PRO A 48 5.77 14.58 -6.34
CA PRO A 48 6.31 14.24 -5.00
C PRO A 48 5.52 14.80 -3.81
N LYS A 49 4.80 15.92 -4.00
CA LYS A 49 3.94 16.51 -2.98
C LYS A 49 2.67 15.69 -2.71
N ALA A 50 2.21 14.88 -3.66
CA ALA A 50 1.00 14.09 -3.53
C ALA A 50 1.18 12.89 -2.59
N ALA A 51 2.39 12.34 -2.53
CA ALA A 51 2.71 11.21 -1.65
C ALA A 51 4.17 11.23 -1.20
N PRO A 52 4.52 12.09 -0.24
CA PRO A 52 5.83 12.05 0.41
C PRO A 52 6.12 10.64 0.95
N ILE A 53 7.32 10.12 0.73
CA ILE A 53 7.70 8.77 1.19
C ILE A 53 7.55 8.62 2.72
N GLN A 54 7.71 9.73 3.45
CA GLN A 54 7.53 9.83 4.90
C GLN A 54 6.08 9.61 5.34
N LEU A 55 5.09 9.73 4.44
CA LEU A 55 3.69 9.36 4.70
C LEU A 55 3.37 7.96 4.18
N VAL A 56 3.99 7.55 3.06
CA VAL A 56 3.75 6.24 2.45
C VAL A 56 4.29 5.10 3.32
N LEU A 57 5.54 5.20 3.79
CA LEU A 57 6.17 4.12 4.57
C LEU A 57 5.43 3.84 5.89
N PRO A 58 5.06 4.84 6.72
CA PRO A 58 4.30 4.57 7.94
C PRO A 58 2.92 3.97 7.69
N ALA A 59 2.23 4.37 6.61
CA ALA A 59 0.93 3.80 6.26
C ALA A 59 1.06 2.30 5.93
N LEU A 60 2.03 1.94 5.08
CA LEU A 60 2.31 0.55 4.74
C LEU A 60 2.77 -0.25 5.98
N TYR A 61 3.66 0.31 6.80
CA TYR A 61 4.13 -0.32 8.03
C TYR A 61 2.98 -0.61 9.00
N GLY A 62 2.08 0.36 9.21
CA GLY A 62 0.89 0.19 10.04
C GLY A 62 -0.03 -0.91 9.51
N PHE A 63 -0.22 -0.99 8.20
CA PHE A 63 -1.01 -2.05 7.58
C PHE A 63 -0.38 -3.44 7.77
N PHE A 64 0.88 -3.63 7.36
CA PHE A 64 1.57 -4.92 7.51
C PHE A 64 1.75 -5.32 8.97
N SER A 65 1.89 -4.37 9.91
CA SER A 65 1.91 -4.65 11.35
C SER A 65 0.59 -5.24 11.83
N LYS A 66 -0.55 -4.72 11.36
CA LYS A 66 -1.87 -5.30 11.66
C LYS A 66 -2.02 -6.70 11.05
N LEU A 67 -1.51 -6.92 9.84
CA LEU A 67 -1.48 -8.27 9.25
C LEU A 67 -0.64 -9.23 10.09
N TYR A 68 0.50 -8.78 10.59
CA TYR A 68 1.37 -9.58 11.45
C TYR A 68 0.67 -9.96 12.76
N ILE A 69 -0.05 -9.01 13.38
CA ILE A 69 -0.86 -9.25 14.58
C ILE A 69 -1.88 -10.38 14.35
N ILE A 70 -2.54 -10.42 13.19
CA ILE A 70 -3.53 -11.46 12.86
C ILE A 70 -2.94 -12.87 13.04
N PHE A 71 -1.68 -13.10 12.66
CA PHE A 71 -1.05 -14.41 12.82
C PHE A 71 -0.93 -14.84 14.29
N GLY A 72 -0.69 -13.89 15.19
CA GLY A 72 -0.62 -14.12 16.64
C GLY A 72 -1.98 -14.23 17.34
N MET A 73 -3.08 -13.91 16.68
CA MET A 73 -4.42 -14.00 17.29
C MET A 73 -4.88 -15.45 17.41
N ALA A 74 -5.49 -15.81 18.55
CA ALA A 74 -6.12 -17.11 18.74
C ALA A 74 -7.37 -17.26 17.85
N ASP A 75 -8.26 -16.26 17.88
CA ASP A 75 -9.40 -16.14 16.96
C ASP A 75 -9.04 -15.21 15.80
N LYS A 76 -9.11 -15.73 14.57
CA LYS A 76 -8.85 -15.01 13.32
C LYS A 76 -10.14 -14.73 12.54
N SER A 77 -11.31 -14.84 13.17
CA SER A 77 -12.59 -14.51 12.58
C SER A 77 -12.64 -13.02 12.16
N GLU A 78 -13.48 -12.69 11.17
CA GLU A 78 -13.66 -11.30 10.74
C GLU A 78 -14.08 -10.39 11.92
N ASN A 79 -14.91 -10.91 12.83
CA ASN A 79 -15.35 -10.18 14.03
C ASN A 79 -14.20 -9.88 14.98
N ALA A 80 -13.26 -10.82 15.16
CA ALA A 80 -12.08 -10.61 15.99
C ALA A 80 -11.08 -9.63 15.35
N VAL A 81 -10.97 -9.65 14.01
CA VAL A 81 -10.01 -8.80 13.27
C VAL A 81 -10.52 -7.37 13.04
N LYS A 82 -11.83 -7.16 12.88
CA LYS A 82 -12.45 -5.84 12.62
C LYS A 82 -11.97 -4.69 13.51
N PRO A 83 -11.79 -4.87 14.84
CA PRO A 83 -11.28 -3.81 15.72
C PRO A 83 -9.91 -3.26 15.30
N LEU A 84 -9.02 -4.06 14.70
CA LEU A 84 -7.71 -3.60 14.20
C LEU A 84 -7.86 -2.59 13.04
N PHE A 85 -8.99 -2.64 12.34
CA PHE A 85 -9.30 -1.85 11.15
C PHE A 85 -10.43 -0.85 11.41
N TYR A 86 -10.48 -0.27 12.60
CA TYR A 86 -11.47 0.76 12.99
C TYR A 86 -12.92 0.26 12.82
N ASN A 87 -13.15 -1.03 13.08
CA ASN A 87 -14.42 -1.72 12.92
C ASN A 87 -14.99 -1.74 11.48
N ASN A 88 -14.17 -1.46 10.45
CA ASN A 88 -14.57 -1.54 9.06
C ASN A 88 -14.56 -3.02 8.58
N PRO A 89 -15.72 -3.63 8.24
CA PRO A 89 -15.80 -5.03 7.80
C PRO A 89 -15.07 -5.28 6.47
N TYR A 90 -15.16 -4.35 5.53
CA TYR A 90 -14.50 -4.49 4.23
C TYR A 90 -12.98 -4.50 4.38
N ALA A 91 -12.44 -3.60 5.19
CA ALA A 91 -11.00 -3.54 5.46
C ALA A 91 -10.51 -4.79 6.20
N ALA A 92 -11.28 -5.32 7.15
CA ALA A 92 -10.93 -6.54 7.87
C ALA A 92 -10.92 -7.77 6.95
N LYS A 93 -11.92 -7.88 6.06
CA LYS A 93 -11.98 -8.96 5.06
C LYS A 93 -10.82 -8.87 4.08
N GLU A 94 -10.49 -7.67 3.60
CA GLU A 94 -9.32 -7.45 2.74
C GLU A 94 -8.02 -7.80 3.46
N ALA A 95 -7.87 -7.42 4.73
CA ALA A 95 -6.70 -7.75 5.54
C ALA A 95 -6.55 -9.25 5.74
N LEU A 96 -7.63 -9.97 6.05
CA LEU A 96 -7.60 -11.44 6.15
C LEU A 96 -7.19 -12.10 4.83
N ALA A 97 -7.72 -11.63 3.71
CA ALA A 97 -7.32 -12.12 2.39
C ALA A 97 -5.85 -11.82 2.09
N THR A 98 -5.37 -10.63 2.45
CA THR A 98 -3.98 -10.20 2.25
C THR A 98 -3.03 -11.00 3.12
N ALA A 99 -3.32 -11.17 4.41
CA ALA A 99 -2.54 -12.00 5.32
C ALA A 99 -2.41 -13.42 4.79
N LYS A 100 -3.50 -14.02 4.30
CA LYS A 100 -3.46 -15.34 3.65
C LYS A 100 -2.59 -15.36 2.40
N MET A 101 -2.66 -14.33 1.57
CA MET A 101 -1.93 -14.24 0.30
C MET A 101 -0.41 -14.07 0.50
N TYR A 102 0.00 -13.28 1.49
CA TYR A 102 1.42 -13.08 1.80
C TYR A 102 1.99 -14.19 2.70
N GLY A 103 1.16 -14.82 3.54
CA GLY A 103 1.61 -15.74 4.57
C GLY A 103 2.40 -15.04 5.67
N TYR A 104 2.75 -15.79 6.71
CA TYR A 104 3.49 -15.25 7.85
C TYR A 104 4.86 -14.70 7.42
N GLU A 105 5.65 -15.51 6.72
CA GLU A 105 7.00 -15.14 6.25
C GLU A 105 6.97 -13.95 5.28
N GLY A 106 5.96 -13.85 4.43
CA GLY A 106 5.82 -12.73 3.49
C GLY A 106 5.47 -11.43 4.21
N VAL A 107 4.61 -11.47 5.23
CA VAL A 107 4.29 -10.30 6.05
C VAL A 107 5.49 -9.89 6.92
N GLU A 108 6.20 -10.84 7.52
CA GLU A 108 7.43 -10.56 8.27
C GLU A 108 8.50 -9.91 7.37
N ARG A 109 8.75 -10.49 6.19
CA ARG A 109 9.67 -9.93 5.20
C ARG A 109 9.27 -8.53 4.77
N ALA A 110 7.96 -8.28 4.59
CA ALA A 110 7.46 -6.96 4.26
C ALA A 110 7.80 -5.92 5.35
N LEU A 111 7.67 -6.27 6.62
CA LEU A 111 8.04 -5.41 7.74
C LEU A 111 9.55 -5.12 7.78
N LEU A 112 10.38 -6.14 7.56
CA LEU A 112 11.84 -5.98 7.51
C LEU A 112 12.28 -5.07 6.36
N LEU A 113 11.70 -5.25 5.16
CA LEU A 113 11.92 -4.36 4.02
C LEU A 113 11.47 -2.93 4.35
N LEU A 114 10.27 -2.74 4.89
CA LEU A 114 9.78 -1.41 5.26
C LEU A 114 10.73 -0.70 6.26
N HIS A 115 11.29 -1.45 7.21
CA HIS A 115 12.30 -0.91 8.13
C HIS A 115 13.58 -0.50 7.39
N GLU A 116 14.12 -1.36 6.53
CA GLU A 116 15.31 -1.08 5.72
C GLU A 116 15.12 0.18 4.86
N TYR A 117 13.98 0.30 4.18
CA TYR A 117 13.69 1.42 3.29
C TYR A 117 13.34 2.71 4.03
N ASN A 118 12.84 2.62 5.27
CA ASN A 118 12.70 3.78 6.15
C ASN A 118 14.07 4.36 6.55
N LEU A 119 15.07 3.50 6.81
CA LEU A 119 16.43 3.97 7.06
C LEU A 119 17.05 4.63 5.80
N LYS A 120 16.86 4.01 4.63
CA LYS A 120 17.33 4.57 3.36
C LYS A 120 16.69 5.92 3.04
N SER A 121 15.39 6.10 3.29
CA SER A 121 14.69 7.35 2.99
C SER A 121 15.13 8.54 3.85
N VAL A 122 15.75 8.28 5.02
CA VAL A 122 16.36 9.31 5.88
C VAL A 122 17.87 9.45 5.68
N GLY A 123 18.43 8.82 4.65
CA GLY A 123 19.84 8.98 4.25
C GLY A 123 20.81 7.97 4.87
N VAL A 124 20.33 6.96 5.60
CA VAL A 124 21.18 5.91 6.17
C VAL A 124 21.46 4.87 5.09
N ASN A 125 22.73 4.63 4.76
CA ASN A 125 23.18 3.66 3.75
C ASN A 125 22.69 3.90 2.30
N ALA A 126 22.01 5.03 2.04
CA ALA A 126 21.59 5.45 0.72
C ALA A 126 21.66 6.98 0.64
N SER A 127 22.56 7.52 -0.19
CA SER A 127 22.65 8.95 -0.45
C SER A 127 22.36 9.21 -1.94
N GLY A 128 21.53 10.20 -2.23
CA GLY A 128 21.21 10.62 -3.60
C GLY A 128 20.25 9.71 -4.38
N ILE A 129 19.61 8.74 -3.74
CA ILE A 129 18.55 7.91 -4.38
C ILE A 129 17.21 8.63 -4.23
N SER A 130 16.40 8.68 -5.29
CA SER A 130 15.06 9.28 -5.23
C SER A 130 14.07 8.40 -4.45
N ASP A 131 13.12 9.06 -3.77
CA ASP A 131 12.03 8.41 -3.04
C ASP A 131 11.28 7.37 -3.89
N GLY A 132 10.99 7.70 -5.15
CA GLY A 132 10.32 6.78 -6.05
C GLY A 132 11.15 5.56 -6.42
N SER A 133 12.47 5.71 -6.60
CA SER A 133 13.36 4.57 -6.83
C SER A 133 13.41 3.65 -5.62
N LEU A 134 13.46 4.22 -4.41
CA LEU A 134 13.36 3.47 -3.15
C LEU A 134 12.03 2.70 -3.05
N LEU A 135 10.90 3.38 -3.30
CA LEU A 135 9.58 2.75 -3.27
C LEU A 135 9.45 1.64 -4.31
N LYS A 136 9.93 1.88 -5.54
CA LYS A 136 9.89 0.91 -6.64
C LYS A 136 10.65 -0.37 -6.28
N GLU A 137 11.89 -0.23 -5.83
CA GLU A 137 12.73 -1.37 -5.47
C GLU A 137 12.11 -2.15 -4.29
N MET A 138 11.64 -1.44 -3.26
CA MET A 138 10.97 -2.04 -2.10
C MET A 138 9.74 -2.86 -2.51
N VAL A 139 8.87 -2.29 -3.34
CA VAL A 139 7.62 -2.94 -3.77
C VAL A 139 7.90 -4.16 -4.63
N VAL A 140 8.87 -4.09 -5.55
CA VAL A 140 9.29 -5.25 -6.36
C VAL A 140 9.83 -6.36 -5.45
N LYS A 141 10.70 -6.04 -4.49
CA LYS A 141 11.25 -7.02 -3.52
C LYS A 141 10.20 -7.65 -2.61
N MET A 142 9.13 -6.92 -2.31
CA MET A 142 8.06 -7.40 -1.43
C MET A 142 7.05 -8.30 -2.17
N MET A 143 6.85 -8.05 -3.46
CA MET A 143 5.81 -8.73 -4.25
C MET A 143 6.34 -9.87 -5.14
N GLY A 144 7.62 -9.83 -5.50
CA GLY A 144 8.33 -10.93 -6.17
C GLY A 144 8.65 -12.07 -5.22
#